data_AF-A0AAP8HUD3-F1
#
_entry.id   AF-A0AAP8HUD3-F1
#
_cell.length_a   1.000
_cell.length_b   1.000
_cell.length_c   1.000
_cell.angle_alpha   90.00
_cell.angle_beta   90.00
_cell.angle_gamma   90.00
#
_symmetry.space_group_name_H-M   'P 1'
#
loop_
_entity.id
_entity.type
_entity.pdbx_description
1 polymer ?
#
loop_
_entity_poly.entity_id
_entity_poly.type
_entity_poly.pdbx_seq_one_letter_code
_entity_poly.pdbx_strand_id
1 'polypeptide(L)'
;ELALAVLLIPAAFFLGRTTVEVFFLIGTVVLVLAVELLNSAVEALADALSVDTHPLLGRAKDLGSAAVMLLLLFTVAVWVGVAVSRFVMH
;
A
#
# COMPACT_ATOMS: atom_id res chain seq x y z
N GLU A 1 5.85 -2.80 7.48
CA GLU A 1 5.25 -3.09 6.15
C GLU A 1 6.24 -3.72 5.16
N LEU A 2 7.55 -3.50 5.36
CA LEU A 2 8.61 -4.29 4.70
C LEU A 2 8.42 -5.82 4.85
N ALA A 3 7.98 -6.29 6.01
CA ALA A 3 7.68 -7.71 6.22
C ALA A 3 6.54 -8.22 5.31
N LEU A 4 5.52 -7.39 5.07
CA LEU A 4 4.42 -7.71 4.17
C LEU A 4 4.93 -7.75 2.72
N ALA A 5 5.81 -6.82 2.33
CA ALA A 5 6.42 -6.83 1.02
C ALA A 5 7.33 -8.06 0.77
N VAL A 6 8.10 -8.48 1.78
CA VAL A 6 8.94 -9.70 1.72
C VAL A 6 8.08 -10.95 1.50
N LEU A 7 6.85 -10.97 2.00
CA LEU A 7 5.92 -12.08 1.78
C LEU A 7 5.18 -11.97 0.43
N LEU A 8 4.64 -10.79 0.12
CA LEU A 8 3.79 -10.57 -1.04
C LEU A 8 4.57 -10.56 -2.35
N ILE A 9 5.82 -10.07 -2.39
CA ILE A 9 6.60 -10.05 -3.65
C ILE A 9 6.86 -11.48 -4.16
N PRO A 10 7.37 -12.44 -3.36
CA PRO A 10 7.47 -13.84 -3.78
C PRO A 10 6.10 -14.42 -4.14
N ALA A 11 5.07 -14.18 -3.32
CA ALA A 11 3.73 -14.67 -3.56
C ALA A 11 3.13 -14.18 -4.90
N ALA A 12 3.52 -13.00 -5.38
CA ALA A 12 3.09 -12.49 -6.68
C ALA A 12 3.57 -13.38 -7.85
N PHE A 13 4.80 -13.91 -7.79
CA PHE A 13 5.32 -14.86 -8.78
C PHE A 13 4.62 -16.22 -8.71
N PHE A 14 4.18 -16.62 -7.51
CA PHE A 14 3.38 -17.84 -7.36
C PHE A 14 1.96 -17.65 -7.87
N LEU A 15 1.38 -16.45 -7.71
CA LEU A 15 -0.02 -16.15 -8.00
C LEU A 15 -0.29 -15.76 -9.46
N GLY A 16 0.53 -14.91 -10.05
CA GLY A 16 0.33 -14.44 -11.43
C GLY A 16 0.65 -15.51 -12.48
N ARG A 17 -0.14 -15.57 -13.55
CA ARG A 17 0.06 -16.45 -14.71
C ARG A 17 0.80 -15.77 -15.84
N THR A 18 0.67 -14.45 -15.94
CA THR A 18 1.36 -13.64 -16.94
C THR A 18 2.34 -12.68 -16.30
N THR A 19 3.35 -12.26 -17.06
CA THR A 19 4.30 -11.22 -16.64
C THR A 19 3.58 -9.95 -16.22
N VAL A 20 2.49 -9.59 -16.91
CA VAL A 20 1.68 -8.40 -16.58
C VAL A 20 1.03 -8.54 -15.20
N GLU A 21 0.39 -9.69 -14.92
CA GLU A 21 -0.24 -9.94 -13.61
C GLU A 21 0.78 -9.89 -12.47
N VAL A 22 1.95 -10.51 -12.66
CA VAL A 22 3.02 -10.49 -11.66
C VAL A 22 3.49 -9.06 -11.38
N PHE A 23 3.78 -8.27 -12.44
CA PHE A 23 4.18 -6.88 -12.26
C PHE A 23 3.06 -6.01 -11.66
N PHE A 24 1.79 -6.31 -11.95
CA PHE A 24 0.66 -5.58 -11.36
C PHE A 24 0.53 -5.87 -9.85
N LEU A 25 0.65 -7.14 -9.46
CA LEU A 25 0.67 -7.56 -8.04
C LEU A 25 1.84 -6.94 -7.29
N ILE A 26 3.07 -7.00 -7.85
CA ILE A 26 4.24 -6.36 -7.25
C ILE A 26 4.07 -4.83 -7.19
N GLY A 27 3.52 -4.23 -8.24
CA GLY A 27 3.28 -2.79 -8.33
C GLY A 27 2.38 -2.27 -7.21
N THR A 28 1.31 -3.00 -6.87
CA THR A 28 0.46 -2.63 -5.72
C THR A 28 1.21 -2.60 -4.39
N VAL A 29 2.09 -3.58 -4.15
CA VAL A 29 2.93 -3.63 -2.94
C VAL A 29 3.91 -2.47 -2.90
N VAL A 30 4.57 -2.16 -4.02
CA VAL A 30 5.50 -1.03 -4.12
C VAL A 30 4.79 0.31 -3.88
N LEU A 31 3.57 0.48 -4.39
CA LEU A 31 2.76 1.68 -4.15
C LEU A 31 2.39 1.85 -2.68
N VAL A 32 2.01 0.77 -1.98
CA VAL A 32 1.74 0.83 -0.53
C VAL A 32 2.97 1.32 0.22
N LEU A 33 4.15 0.73 -0.04
CA LEU A 33 5.41 1.17 0.59
C LEU A 33 5.74 2.63 0.29
N ALA A 34 5.53 3.06 -0.95
CA ALA A 34 5.79 4.45 -1.34
C ALA A 34 4.90 5.43 -0.58
N VAL A 35 3.60 5.12 -0.43
CA VAL A 35 2.66 6.00 0.29
C VAL A 35 2.87 5.96 1.80
N GLU A 36 3.29 4.84 2.37
CA GLU A 36 3.70 4.79 3.78
C GLU A 36 4.95 5.63 4.04
N LEU A 37 5.96 5.57 3.17
CA LEU A 37 7.13 6.44 3.27
C LEU A 37 6.73 7.91 3.20
N LEU A 38 5.78 8.27 2.33
CA LEU A 38 5.24 9.62 2.27
C LEU A 38 4.46 9.98 3.54
N ASN A 39 3.65 9.07 4.10
CA ASN A 39 2.94 9.29 5.36
C ASN A 39 3.92 9.53 6.51
N SER A 40 4.94 8.69 6.66
CA SER A 40 5.99 8.88 7.67
C SER A 40 6.79 10.17 7.46
N ALA A 41 7.00 10.60 6.22
CA ALA A 41 7.63 11.90 5.95
C ALA A 41 6.75 13.08 6.41
N VAL A 42 5.44 13.00 6.19
CA VAL A 42 4.47 13.99 6.70
C VAL A 42 4.45 14.00 8.23
N GLU A 43 4.46 12.83 8.87
CA GLU A 43 4.54 12.70 10.33
C GLU A 43 5.84 13.29 10.87
N ALA A 44 6.99 12.96 10.27
CA ALA A 44 8.29 13.50 10.69
C ALA A 44 8.37 15.03 10.54
N LEU A 45 7.81 15.59 9.45
CA LEU A 45 7.71 17.04 9.27
C LEU A 45 6.78 17.66 10.32
N ALA A 46 5.65 17.03 10.61
CA ALA A 46 4.71 17.50 11.60
C ALA A 46 5.33 17.55 13.01
N ASP A 47 6.03 16.48 13.39
CA ASP A 47 6.70 16.36 14.68
C ASP A 47 7.87 17.37 14.80
N ALA A 48 8.63 17.58 13.72
CA ALA A 48 9.73 18.55 13.68
C ALA A 48 9.27 20.00 13.88
N LEU A 49 8.06 20.35 13.43
CA LEU A 49 7.50 21.68 13.63
C LEU A 49 6.92 21.87 15.05
N SER A 50 6.80 20.81 15.87
CA SER A 50 6.26 20.86 17.25
C SER A 50 4.88 21.52 17.35
N VAL A 51 4.05 21.37 16.31
CA VAL A 51 2.74 22.03 16.21
C VAL A 51 1.60 21.03 16.41
N ASP A 52 1.65 20.26 17.49
CA ASP A 52 0.64 19.24 17.85
C ASP A 52 -0.78 19.82 18.03
N THR A 53 -0.93 21.14 18.07
CA THR A 53 -2.20 21.85 18.26
C THR A 53 -2.71 22.58 17.02
N HIS A 54 -2.04 22.52 15.85
CA HIS A 54 -2.59 23.13 14.64
C HIS A 54 -3.61 22.22 13.96
N PRO A 55 -4.88 22.64 13.80
CA PRO A 55 -5.93 21.82 13.20
C PRO A 55 -5.66 21.43 11.74
N LEU A 56 -4.80 22.17 11.03
CA LEU A 56 -4.36 21.82 9.66
C LEU A 56 -3.37 20.65 9.63
N LEU A 57 -2.52 20.54 10.65
CA LEU A 57 -1.51 19.48 10.74
C LEU A 57 -2.15 18.15 11.10
N GLY A 58 -3.12 18.16 12.02
CA GLY A 58 -3.96 17.00 12.32
C GLY A 58 -4.66 16.46 11.06
N ARG A 59 -5.26 17.34 10.26
CA ARG A 59 -5.85 16.96 8.96
C ARG A 59 -4.85 16.35 8.00
N ALA A 60 -3.60 16.83 7.96
CA ALA A 60 -2.57 16.26 7.10
C ALA A 60 -2.22 14.81 7.51
N LYS A 61 -2.11 14.53 8.82
CA LYS A 61 -1.87 13.18 9.36
C LYS A 61 -3.03 12.24 9.04
N ASP A 62 -4.27 12.70 9.21
CA ASP A 62 -5.47 11.92 8.89
C ASP A 62 -5.55 11.56 7.39
N LEU A 63 -5.26 12.53 6.51
CA LEU A 63 -5.24 12.31 5.06
C LEU A 63 -4.13 11.35 4.62
N GLY A 64 -2.94 11.44 5.23
CA GLY A 64 -1.84 10.51 4.98
C GLY A 64 -2.22 9.08 5.34
N SER A 65 -2.79 8.88 6.53
CA SER A 65 -3.27 7.56 6.97
C SER A 65 -4.42 7.04 6.11
N ALA A 66 -5.33 7.91 5.66
CA ALA A 66 -6.41 7.55 4.74
C ALA A 66 -5.88 7.10 3.37
N ALA A 67 -4.82 7.74 2.86
CA ALA A 67 -4.18 7.34 1.61
C ALA A 67 -3.55 5.94 1.71
N VAL A 68 -2.88 5.62 2.82
CA VAL A 68 -2.35 4.28 3.10
C VAL A 68 -3.50 3.26 3.12
N MET A 69 -4.58 3.53 3.85
CA MET A 69 -5.76 2.65 3.93
C MET A 69 -6.36 2.36 2.54
N LEU A 70 -6.55 3.40 1.72
CA LEU A 70 -7.10 3.24 0.37
C LEU A 70 -6.21 2.36 -0.51
N LEU A 71 -4.88 2.49 -0.43
CA LEU A 71 -3.97 1.64 -1.18
C LEU A 71 -3.91 0.20 -0.65
N LEU A 72 -4.06 -0.01 0.65
CA LEU A 72 -4.18 -1.36 1.22
C LEU A 72 -5.46 -2.04 0.69
N LEU A 73 -6.59 -1.34 0.68
CA LEU A 73 -7.84 -1.86 0.12
C LEU A 73 -7.72 -2.16 -1.38
N PHE A 74 -7.09 -1.26 -2.14
CA PHE A 74 -6.83 -1.48 -3.55
C PHE A 74 -5.92 -2.70 -3.78
N THR A 75 -4.86 -2.84 -2.99
CA THR A 75 -3.95 -3.99 -3.02
C THR A 75 -4.73 -5.28 -2.77
N VAL A 76 -5.54 -5.35 -1.71
CA VAL A 76 -6.39 -6.51 -1.43
C VAL A 76 -7.33 -6.81 -2.59
N ALA A 77 -8.00 -5.80 -3.16
CA ALA A 77 -8.92 -5.98 -4.28
C ALA A 77 -8.23 -6.57 -5.52
N VAL A 78 -7.03 -6.08 -5.86
CA VAL A 78 -6.23 -6.60 -6.99
C VAL A 78 -5.80 -8.05 -6.72
N TRP A 79 -5.28 -8.33 -5.54
CA TRP A 79 -4.81 -9.66 -5.15
C TRP A 79 -5.94 -10.70 -5.14
N VAL A 80 -7.09 -10.35 -4.56
CA VAL A 80 -8.29 -11.18 -4.57
C VAL A 80 -8.80 -11.37 -6.00
N GLY A 81 -8.81 -10.32 -6.83
CA GLY A 81 -9.23 -10.40 -8.22
C GLY A 81 -8.39 -11.39 -9.03
N VAL A 82 -7.05 -11.33 -8.91
CA VAL A 82 -6.15 -12.28 -9.57
C VAL A 82 -6.31 -13.70 -8.99
N ALA A 83 -6.46 -13.84 -7.67
CA ALA A 83 -6.69 -15.15 -7.05
C ALA A 83 -8.00 -15.80 -7.49
N VAL A 84 -9.10 -15.04 -7.53
CA VAL A 84 -10.41 -15.50 -8.02
C VAL A 84 -10.31 -15.88 -9.49
N SER A 85 -9.69 -15.03 -10.31
CA SER A 85 -9.42 -15.33 -11.71
C SER A 85 -8.68 -16.67 -11.86
N ARG A 86 -7.68 -16.93 -11.00
CA ARG A 86 -6.87 -18.14 -11.01
C ARG A 86 -7.54 -19.40 -10.46
N PHE A 87 -8.36 -19.30 -9.43
CA PHE A 87 -8.85 -20.49 -8.72
C PHE A 87 -10.33 -20.78 -8.95
N VAL A 88 -11.11 -19.78 -9.37
CA VAL A 88 -12.57 -19.88 -9.51
C VAL A 88 -13.02 -19.77 -10.96
N MET A 89 -12.36 -18.92 -11.76
CA MET A 89 -12.72 -18.67 -13.17
C MET A 89 -11.90 -19.52 -14.16
N HIS A 90 -11.16 -20.50 -13.64
CA HIS A 90 -10.52 -21.54 -14.44
C HIS A 90 -11.50 -22.61 -14.89
#